data_AF-A0A4Q0I8Z7-F1
#
_entry.id   AF-A0A4Q0I8Z7-F1
#
_cell.length_a   1.000
_cell.length_b   1.000
_cell.length_c   1.000
_cell.angle_alpha   90.00
_cell.angle_beta   90.00
_cell.angle_gamma   90.00
#
_symmetry.space_group_name_H-M   'P 1'
#
loop_
_entity.id
_entity.type
_entity.pdbx_description
1 polymer ?
#
loop_
_entity_poly.entity_id
_entity_poly.type
_entity_poly.pdbx_seq_one_letter_code
_entity_poly.pdbx_strand_id
1 'polypeptide(L)'
;MTQPKASQKITVVTVCYNAVKEIEKTIQSVISQTYDNVEYIIVDGGSTDGTLDIIRKYSSRITRWVSEPDKGIFDAMNKSAHMATGEYINFMNAGDLFFDEKVLSDIFAGRSYDED
;
A
#
# COMPACT_ATOMS: atom_id res chain seq x y z
N MET A 1 19.20 13.56 -26.32
CA MET A 1 19.15 13.60 -24.84
C MET A 1 17.77 13.12 -24.45
N THR A 2 17.65 11.91 -23.89
CA THR A 2 16.39 11.42 -23.34
C THR A 2 16.07 12.21 -22.08
N GLN A 3 14.86 12.75 -21.99
CA GLN A 3 14.35 13.38 -20.78
C GLN A 3 14.47 12.39 -19.61
N PRO A 4 14.81 12.83 -18.39
CA PRO A 4 14.69 11.97 -17.22
C PRO A 4 13.24 11.48 -17.13
N LYS A 5 13.04 10.16 -17.09
CA LYS A 5 11.72 9.56 -16.87
C LYS A 5 11.22 10.08 -15.53
N ALA A 6 10.05 10.72 -15.50
CA ALA A 6 9.42 11.11 -14.24
C ALA A 6 9.31 9.87 -13.35
N SER A 7 9.68 9.98 -12.07
CA SER A 7 9.54 8.87 -11.11
C SER A 7 8.09 8.42 -11.09
N GLN A 8 7.83 7.17 -11.46
CA GLN A 8 6.46 6.65 -11.55
C GLN A 8 5.85 6.50 -10.16
N LYS A 9 4.60 6.95 -10.00
CA LYS A 9 3.89 6.83 -8.73
C LYS A 9 3.29 5.44 -8.58
N ILE A 10 3.53 4.78 -7.46
CA ILE A 10 2.86 3.53 -7.09
C ILE A 10 1.91 3.77 -5.91
N THR A 11 0.69 3.26 -6.03
CA THR A 11 -0.24 3.14 -4.91
C THR A 11 -0.08 1.74 -4.30
N VAL A 12 0.39 1.66 -3.07
CA VAL A 12 0.28 0.43 -2.27
C VAL A 12 -1.06 0.47 -1.53
N VAL A 13 -1.82 -0.61 -1.61
CA VAL A 13 -3.11 -0.78 -0.95
C VAL A 13 -3.01 -1.89 0.07
N THR A 14 -3.32 -1.60 1.32
CA THR A 14 -3.58 -2.63 2.33
C THR A 14 -5.07 -2.74 2.61
N VAL A 15 -5.62 -3.92 2.37
CA VAL A 15 -6.98 -4.28 2.80
C VAL A 15 -6.91 -5.13 4.05
N CYS A 16 -7.76 -4.84 5.04
CA CYS A 16 -7.75 -5.55 6.32
C CYS A 16 -9.14 -5.67 6.95
N TYR A 17 -9.33 -6.71 7.76
CA TYR A 17 -10.49 -6.86 8.64
C TYR A 17 -10.08 -7.73 9.84
N ASN A 18 -10.24 -7.20 11.05
CA ASN A 18 -9.78 -7.78 12.31
C ASN A 18 -8.34 -8.31 12.23
N ALA A 19 -7.42 -7.42 11.88
CA ALA A 19 -6.01 -7.70 11.64
C ALA A 19 -5.08 -7.09 12.70
N VAL A 20 -5.51 -6.91 13.95
CA VAL A 20 -4.75 -6.19 14.99
C VAL A 20 -3.34 -6.74 15.20
N LYS A 21 -3.13 -8.05 15.00
CA LYS A 21 -1.83 -8.71 15.15
C LYS A 21 -0.88 -8.51 13.96
N GLU A 22 -1.43 -8.18 12.81
CA GLU A 22 -0.73 -8.26 11.53
C GLU A 22 -0.54 -6.90 10.86
N ILE A 23 -1.48 -5.98 11.05
CA ILE A 23 -1.52 -4.73 10.29
C ILE A 23 -0.31 -3.82 10.57
N GLU A 24 0.22 -3.80 11.81
CA GLU A 24 1.32 -2.91 12.17
C GLU A 24 2.60 -3.22 11.38
N LYS A 25 2.95 -4.50 11.24
CA LYS A 25 4.14 -4.90 10.48
C LYS A 25 3.99 -4.60 8.98
N THR A 26 2.79 -4.76 8.43
CA THR A 26 2.50 -4.41 7.03
C THR A 26 2.64 -2.91 6.81
N ILE A 27 2.05 -2.08 7.68
CA ILE A 27 2.21 -0.62 7.64
C ILE A 27 3.69 -0.26 7.68
N GLN A 28 4.45 -0.81 8.63
CA GLN A 28 5.87 -0.54 8.78
C GLN A 28 6.66 -0.90 7.52
N SER A 29 6.38 -2.06 6.91
CA SER A 29 7.03 -2.52 5.68
C SER A 29 6.80 -1.59 4.49
N VAL A 30 5.61 -0.99 4.39
CA VAL A 30 5.29 -0.04 3.31
C VAL A 30 5.93 1.33 3.58
N ILE A 31 5.79 1.88 4.79
CA ILE A 31 6.29 3.23 5.09
C ILE A 31 7.82 3.31 5.25
N SER A 32 8.50 2.17 5.36
CA SER A 32 9.96 2.07 5.38
C SER A 32 10.58 1.94 3.98
N GLN A 33 9.78 1.82 2.92
CA GLN A 33 10.32 1.81 1.56
C GLN A 33 11.10 3.09 1.27
N THR A 34 12.27 2.93 0.66
CA THR A 34 13.18 4.03 0.28
C THR A 34 12.78 4.74 -1.01
N TYR A 35 11.72 4.27 -1.68
CA TYR A 35 11.22 4.89 -2.90
C TYR A 35 10.34 6.09 -2.56
N ASP A 36 10.65 7.26 -3.13
CA ASP A 36 10.03 8.52 -2.72
C ASP A 36 8.60 8.72 -3.24
N ASN A 37 8.19 8.00 -4.29
CA ASN A 37 6.89 8.24 -4.95
C ASN A 37 5.85 7.15 -4.66
N VAL A 38 5.59 6.93 -3.38
CA VAL A 38 4.61 5.97 -2.87
C VAL A 38 3.38 6.69 -2.33
N GLU A 39 2.20 6.32 -2.83
CA GLU A 39 0.92 6.58 -2.16
C GLU A 39 0.52 5.34 -1.37
N TYR A 40 0.17 5.51 -0.10
CA TYR A 40 -0.26 4.39 0.73
C TYR A 40 -1.72 4.54 1.15
N ILE A 41 -2.54 3.56 0.76
CA ILE A 41 -3.97 3.51 1.06
C ILE A 41 -4.28 2.30 1.93
N ILE A 42 -5.07 2.50 2.99
CA ILE A 42 -5.59 1.39 3.81
C ILE A 42 -7.12 1.37 3.76
N VAL A 43 -7.71 0.22 3.47
CA VAL A 43 -9.15 -0.01 3.55
C VAL A 43 -9.42 -1.07 4.60
N ASP A 44 -10.04 -0.65 5.69
CA ASP A 44 -10.43 -1.52 6.80
C ASP A 44 -11.93 -1.86 6.71
N GLY A 45 -12.26 -3.15 6.75
CA GLY A 45 -13.63 -3.67 6.61
C GLY A 45 -14.54 -3.48 7.82
N GLY A 46 -14.29 -2.45 8.63
CA GLY A 46 -15.03 -2.16 9.87
C GLY A 46 -14.56 -3.03 11.05
N SER A 47 -13.25 -3.07 11.29
CA SER A 47 -12.66 -3.88 12.37
C SER A 47 -13.09 -3.44 13.77
N THR A 48 -13.17 -4.40 14.69
CA THR A 48 -13.56 -4.17 16.10
C THR A 48 -12.52 -4.68 17.11
N ASP A 49 -11.38 -5.15 16.64
CA ASP A 49 -10.35 -5.84 17.44
C ASP A 49 -9.16 -4.94 17.84
N GLY A 50 -9.22 -3.64 17.54
CA GLY A 50 -8.13 -2.69 17.76
C GLY A 50 -7.28 -2.39 16.51
N THR A 51 -7.55 -3.01 15.35
CA THR A 51 -6.90 -2.71 14.06
C THR A 51 -6.92 -1.21 13.75
N LEU A 52 -8.07 -0.56 13.98
CA LEU A 52 -8.25 0.85 13.67
C LEU A 52 -7.37 1.78 14.52
N ASP A 53 -7.09 1.42 15.77
CA ASP A 53 -6.21 2.20 16.64
C ASP A 53 -4.76 2.19 16.13
N ILE A 54 -4.33 1.06 15.57
CA ILE A 54 -3.02 0.93 14.92
C ILE A 54 -2.97 1.78 13.65
N ILE A 55 -4.00 1.74 12.79
CA ILE A 55 -4.06 2.59 11.58
C ILE A 55 -3.98 4.08 11.97
N ARG A 56 -4.69 4.49 13.03
CA ARG A 56 -4.67 5.87 13.55
C ARG A 56 -3.29 6.29 14.03
N LYS A 57 -2.54 5.40 14.71
CA LYS A 57 -1.16 5.64 15.16
C LYS A 57 -0.23 6.06 14.02
N TYR A 58 -0.45 5.57 12.79
CA TYR A 58 0.39 5.86 11.62
C TYR A 58 -0.25 6.83 10.61
N SER A 59 -1.37 7.49 10.94
CA SER A 59 -2.14 8.29 9.98
C SER A 59 -1.35 9.42 9.29
N SER A 60 -0.30 9.96 9.92
CA SER A 60 0.56 10.97 9.30
C SER A 60 1.47 10.43 8.19
N ARG A 61 1.62 9.10 8.11
CA ARG A 61 2.46 8.38 7.13
C ARG A 61 1.62 7.58 6.12
N ILE A 62 0.30 7.56 6.30
CA ILE A 62 -0.65 6.91 5.39
C ILE A 62 -1.30 8.02 4.57
N THR A 63 -1.32 7.89 3.24
CA THR A 63 -1.89 8.93 2.38
C THR A 63 -3.40 9.05 2.59
N ARG A 64 -4.12 7.93 2.62
CA ARG A 64 -5.56 7.87 2.88
C ARG A 64 -5.94 6.56 3.57
N TRP A 65 -6.93 6.59 4.44
CA TRP A 65 -7.54 5.37 4.95
C TRP A 65 -9.04 5.54 5.17
N VAL A 66 -9.77 4.42 5.12
CA VAL A 66 -11.20 4.35 5.43
C VAL A 66 -11.47 3.09 6.24
N SER A 67 -12.43 3.17 7.17
CA SER A 67 -12.90 2.02 7.95
C SER A 67 -14.43 1.97 7.87
N GLU A 68 -14.96 0.99 7.18
CA GLU A 68 -16.39 0.76 7.01
C GLU A 68 -16.65 -0.71 6.61
N PRO A 69 -17.84 -1.28 6.83
CA PRO A 69 -18.14 -2.64 6.40
C PRO A 69 -17.97 -2.84 4.89
N ASP A 70 -17.39 -4.00 4.53
CA ASP A 70 -17.16 -4.42 3.15
C ASP A 70 -17.98 -5.66 2.80
N LYS A 71 -18.21 -5.89 1.51
CA LYS A 71 -18.80 -7.14 0.98
C LYS A 71 -17.75 -8.23 0.72
N GLY A 72 -16.59 -8.12 1.37
CA GLY A 72 -15.44 -8.99 1.18
C GLY A 72 -14.25 -8.29 0.53
N ILE A 73 -13.15 -9.03 0.36
CA ILE A 73 -11.84 -8.46 -0.01
C ILE A 73 -11.85 -7.68 -1.33
N PHE A 74 -12.60 -8.15 -2.34
CA PHE A 74 -12.68 -7.47 -3.63
C PHE A 74 -13.45 -6.15 -3.57
N ASP A 75 -14.41 -6.01 -2.65
CA ASP A 75 -15.11 -4.74 -2.42
C ASP A 75 -14.13 -3.71 -1.86
N ALA A 76 -13.31 -4.10 -0.88
CA ALA A 76 -12.23 -3.28 -0.34
C ALA A 76 -11.20 -2.88 -1.41
N MET A 77 -10.77 -3.84 -2.24
CA MET A 77 -9.84 -3.59 -3.34
C MET A 77 -10.43 -2.61 -4.36
N ASN A 78 -11.70 -2.77 -4.75
CA ASN A 78 -12.37 -1.86 -5.69
C ASN A 78 -12.49 -0.44 -5.12
N LYS A 79 -12.90 -0.29 -3.85
CA LYS A 79 -12.93 1.01 -3.15
C LYS A 79 -11.57 1.70 -3.21
N SER A 80 -10.51 0.97 -2.90
CA SER A 80 -9.15 1.51 -2.93
C SER A 80 -8.68 1.90 -4.33
N ALA A 81 -9.05 1.13 -5.37
CA ALA A 81 -8.69 1.43 -6.75
C ALA A 81 -9.31 2.74 -7.23
N HIS A 82 -10.52 3.08 -6.77
CA HIS A 82 -11.14 4.38 -7.02
C HIS A 82 -10.47 5.54 -6.27
N MET A 83 -9.81 5.27 -5.14
CA MET A 83 -9.06 6.27 -4.36
C MET A 83 -7.62 6.47 -4.87
N ALA A 84 -7.07 5.47 -5.56
CA ALA A 84 -5.69 5.43 -6.04
C ALA A 84 -5.43 6.48 -7.13
N THR A 85 -4.23 7.03 -7.12
CA THR A 85 -3.74 8.02 -8.10
C THR A 85 -2.39 7.65 -8.70
N GLY A 86 -1.80 6.54 -8.27
CA GLY A 86 -0.59 5.99 -8.87
C GLY A 86 -0.85 5.42 -10.26
N GLU A 87 0.20 5.36 -11.08
CA GLU A 87 0.21 4.67 -12.37
C GLU A 87 0.17 3.15 -12.17
N TYR A 88 0.72 2.69 -11.04
CA TYR A 88 0.74 1.29 -10.62
C TYR A 88 -0.04 1.11 -9.32
N ILE A 89 -0.70 -0.03 -9.15
CA ILE A 89 -1.35 -0.44 -7.91
C ILE A 89 -0.77 -1.78 -7.46
N ASN A 90 -0.30 -1.85 -6.22
CA ASN A 90 0.06 -3.08 -5.55
C ASN A 90 -0.94 -3.35 -4.41
N PHE A 91 -1.68 -4.45 -4.51
CA PHE A 91 -2.50 -4.94 -3.41
C PHE A 91 -1.65 -5.81 -2.48
N MET A 92 -1.56 -5.42 -1.21
CA MET A 92 -0.79 -6.07 -0.16
C MET A 92 -1.68 -6.32 1.05
N ASN A 93 -2.08 -7.57 1.29
CA ASN A 93 -3.01 -7.87 2.38
C ASN A 93 -2.34 -7.66 3.74
N ALA A 94 -3.13 -7.39 4.79
CA ALA A 94 -2.60 -7.36 6.14
C ALA A 94 -1.93 -8.71 6.48
N GLY A 95 -0.69 -8.66 6.95
CA GLY A 95 0.14 -9.84 7.17
C GLY A 95 1.31 -9.96 6.19
N ASP A 96 1.14 -9.43 4.98
CA ASP A 96 2.16 -9.41 3.93
C ASP A 96 3.19 -8.29 4.15
N LEU A 97 4.38 -8.47 3.60
CA LEU A 97 5.52 -7.56 3.71
C LEU A 97 6.28 -7.52 2.37
N PHE A 98 6.87 -6.37 2.06
CA PHE A 98 8.02 -6.34 1.16
C PHE A 98 9.19 -7.09 1.80
N PHE A 99 10.03 -7.71 0.96
CA PHE A 99 11.21 -8.44 1.42
C PHE A 99 12.19 -7.54 2.19
N ASP A 100 12.42 -6.31 1.69
CA ASP A 100 13.23 -5.29 2.33
C ASP A 100 12.77 -3.87 1.92
N GLU A 101 13.49 -2.84 2.40
CA GLU A 101 13.20 -1.41 2.20
C GLU A 101 13.53 -0.87 0.80
N LYS A 102 14.14 -1.69 -0.07
CA LYS A 102 14.61 -1.28 -1.41
C LYS A 102 13.79 -1.87 -2.55
N VAL A 103 12.86 -2.78 -2.27
CA VAL A 103 12.05 -3.46 -3.29
C VAL A 103 11.42 -2.48 -4.28
N LEU A 104 10.74 -1.42 -3.82
CA LEU A 104 10.12 -0.45 -4.73
C LEU A 104 11.16 0.35 -5.53
N SER A 105 12.25 0.78 -4.88
CA SER A 105 13.34 1.48 -5.54
C SER A 105 13.97 0.62 -6.64
N ASP A 106 14.17 -0.67 -6.39
CA ASP A 106 14.78 -1.62 -7.33
C ASP A 106 13.88 -1.93 -8.54
N ILE A 107 12.55 -1.98 -8.34
CA ILE A 107 11.57 -2.16 -9.42
C ILE A 107 11.54 -0.91 -10.31
N PHE A 108 11.52 0.28 -9.72
CA PHE A 108 11.40 1.53 -10.45
C PHE A 108 12.74 2.13 -10.92
N ALA A 109 13.88 1.56 -10.52
CA ALA A 109 15.22 1.94 -10.99
C ALA A 109 15.48 1.66 -12.49
N GLY A 110 14.50 1.14 -13.22
CA GLY A 110 14.57 1.01 -14.68
C GLY A 110 15.23 -0.28 -15.15
N ARG A 111 14.81 -1.43 -14.61
CA ARG A 111 15.12 -2.71 -15.26
C ARG A 111 14.38 -2.77 -16.59
N SER A 112 15.13 -2.84 -17.70
CA SER A 112 14.58 -3.34 -18.95
C SER A 112 14.34 -4.83 -18.76
N TYR A 113 13.10 -5.26 -18.94
CA TYR A 113 12.84 -6.66 -19.22
C TYR A 113 13.08 -6.81 -20.70
N ASP A 114 14.15 -7.51 -21.07
CA ASP A 114 14.32 -7.95 -22.44
C ASP A 114 13.16 -8.94 -22.72
N GLU A 115 12.31 -8.63 -23.69
CA GLU A 115 11.31 -9.56 -24.19
C GLU A 115 12.06 -10.63 -25.00
N ASP A 116 12.25 -11.82 -24.42
CA ASP A 116 12.66 -13.04 -25.14
C ASP A 116 11.52 -13.57 -26.03
#